data_AF-A0A1I6TUE7-F1
#
_entry.id   AF-A0A1I6TUE7-F1
#
_cell.length_a   1.000
_cell.length_b   1.000
_cell.length_c   1.000
_cell.angle_alpha   90.00
_cell.angle_beta   90.00
_cell.angle_gamma   90.00
#
_symmetry.space_group_name_H-M   'P 1'
#
loop_
_entity.id
_entity.type
_entity.pdbx_description
1 polymer ?
#
loop_
_entity_poly.entity_id
_entity_poly.type
_entity_poly.pdbx_seq_one_letter_code
_entity_poly.pdbx_strand_id
1 'polypeptide(L)'
;MGTSANRWILPHDGRDRESISTSVDGYVAGPNDGRENALGDGRERLHEWIYDLKRWRAAHGLDGGESNRNDEVIAESTENVGAVVMGRRMFSNDDGP
;
A
#
# COMPACT_ATOMS: atom_id res chain seq x y z
N MET A 1 22.17 -44.20 -22.83
CA MET A 1 20.86 -43.57 -23.15
C MET A 1 19.98 -43.65 -21.91
N GLY A 2 19.48 -42.52 -21.42
CA GLY A 2 18.65 -42.45 -20.21
C GLY A 2 18.78 -41.10 -19.52
N THR A 3 18.00 -40.14 -20.01
CA THR A 3 18.10 -38.68 -19.90
C THR A 3 17.97 -38.11 -18.47
N SER A 4 18.90 -37.20 -18.15
CA SER A 4 18.79 -36.01 -17.28
C SER A 4 17.44 -35.80 -16.56
N ALA A 5 17.45 -35.92 -15.22
CA ALA A 5 16.42 -35.35 -14.37
C ALA A 5 16.62 -33.82 -14.27
N ASN A 6 15.63 -33.08 -14.76
CA ASN A 6 15.62 -31.63 -14.86
C ASN A 6 15.64 -30.98 -13.47
N ARG A 7 16.84 -30.56 -13.04
CA ARG A 7 17.07 -29.70 -11.88
C ARG A 7 16.96 -28.23 -12.30
N TRP A 8 15.78 -27.76 -12.69
CA TRP A 8 15.56 -26.33 -13.03
C TRP A 8 14.11 -25.90 -12.83
N ILE A 9 13.59 -25.98 -11.61
CA ILE A 9 12.49 -25.12 -11.14
C ILE A 9 12.81 -24.83 -9.68
N LEU A 10 13.45 -23.68 -9.42
CA LEU A 10 13.37 -23.08 -8.09
C LEU A 10 11.93 -22.56 -7.95
N PRO A 11 11.21 -22.83 -6.84
CA PRO A 11 9.94 -22.16 -6.61
C PRO A 11 10.23 -20.67 -6.44
N HIS A 12 9.79 -19.86 -7.40
CA HIS A 12 9.66 -18.43 -7.19
C HIS A 12 8.51 -18.24 -6.21
N ASP A 13 8.79 -18.18 -4.90
CA ASP A 13 7.77 -18.08 -3.85
C ASP A 13 7.24 -16.65 -3.65
N GLY A 14 7.16 -15.86 -4.73
CA GLY A 14 6.58 -14.52 -4.68
C GLY A 14 5.21 -14.58 -4.02
N ARG A 15 5.05 -13.89 -2.88
CA ARG A 15 3.79 -13.79 -2.16
C ARG A 15 3.10 -12.49 -2.50
N ASP A 16 1.87 -12.61 -3.00
CA ASP A 16 0.97 -11.48 -3.10
C ASP A 16 0.46 -11.09 -1.70
N ARG A 17 0.44 -9.79 -1.44
CA ARG A 17 0.05 -9.21 -0.16
C ARG A 17 -0.77 -7.95 -0.43
N GLU A 18 -1.89 -7.85 0.25
CA GLU A 18 -2.78 -6.69 0.18
C GLU A 18 -2.81 -6.01 1.55
N SER A 19 -2.66 -4.69 1.56
CA SER A 19 -2.76 -3.87 2.76
C SER A 19 -3.55 -2.63 2.40
N ILE A 20 -4.70 -2.44 3.04
CA ILE A 20 -5.61 -1.34 2.77
C ILE A 20 -6.29 -0.90 4.07
N SER A 21 -6.57 0.39 4.20
CA SER A 21 -7.44 0.91 5.25
C SER A 21 -8.89 0.91 4.74
N THR A 22 -9.83 0.45 5.56
CA THR A 22 -11.26 0.50 5.26
C THR A 22 -12.02 1.08 6.44
N SER A 23 -13.07 1.84 6.17
CA SER A 23 -13.98 2.31 7.20
C SER A 23 -14.83 1.15 7.74
N VAL A 24 -15.42 1.32 8.93
CA VAL A 24 -16.23 0.27 9.60
C VAL A 24 -17.44 -0.16 8.75
N ASP A 25 -17.98 0.75 7.95
CA ASP A 25 -19.05 0.53 6.99
C ASP A 25 -18.57 0.00 5.61
N GLY A 26 -17.29 -0.33 5.47
CA GLY A 26 -16.76 -1.13 4.36
C GLY A 26 -16.26 -0.33 3.16
N TYR A 27 -15.96 0.96 3.30
CA TYR A 27 -15.51 1.81 2.21
C TYR A 27 -14.03 2.19 2.33
N VAL A 28 -13.35 2.24 1.19
CA VAL A 28 -11.91 2.55 1.10
C VAL A 28 -11.61 3.97 0.61
N ALA A 29 -12.62 4.65 0.03
CA ALA A 29 -12.57 6.03 -0.45
C ALA A 29 -13.93 6.70 -0.26
N GLY A 30 -13.94 8.03 -0.21
CA GLY A 30 -15.12 8.85 0.08
C GLY A 30 -15.95 9.12 -1.15
N PRO A 31 -17.19 9.58 -0.95
CA PRO A 31 -17.94 10.14 -2.06
C PRO A 31 -17.18 11.35 -2.62
N ASN A 32 -17.40 11.63 -3.91
CA ASN A 32 -16.78 12.76 -4.61
C ASN A 32 -15.24 12.71 -4.62
N ASP A 33 -14.66 11.51 -4.65
CA ASP A 33 -13.23 11.34 -4.90
C ASP A 33 -12.88 11.79 -6.32
N GLY A 34 -11.73 12.44 -6.46
CA GLY A 34 -11.28 12.99 -7.73
C GLY A 34 -9.91 13.64 -7.61
N ARG A 35 -9.42 14.24 -8.70
CA ARG A 35 -8.03 14.74 -8.76
C ARG A 35 -7.73 15.80 -7.72
N GLU A 36 -8.72 16.65 -7.43
CA GLU A 36 -8.66 17.70 -6.41
C GLU A 36 -9.07 17.21 -5.01
N ASN A 37 -9.62 15.99 -4.91
CA ASN A 37 -10.12 15.38 -3.67
C ASN A 37 -9.77 13.88 -3.64
N ALA A 38 -8.48 13.56 -3.62
CA ALA A 38 -7.99 12.21 -3.91
C ALA A 38 -8.52 11.13 -2.94
N LEU A 39 -8.90 11.50 -1.72
CA LEU A 39 -9.44 10.55 -0.74
C LEU A 39 -10.97 10.50 -0.74
N GLY A 40 -11.64 11.48 -1.36
CA GLY A 40 -13.09 11.70 -1.23
C GLY A 40 -13.47 12.29 0.13
N ASP A 41 -14.71 12.76 0.23
CA ASP A 41 -15.17 13.53 1.40
C ASP A 41 -15.17 12.69 2.69
N GLY A 42 -14.64 13.27 3.77
CA GLY A 42 -14.68 12.71 5.13
C GLY A 42 -13.71 11.55 5.39
N ARG A 43 -12.68 11.42 4.55
CA ARG A 43 -11.77 10.25 4.52
C ARG A 43 -10.37 10.53 5.04
N GLU A 44 -10.09 11.78 5.38
CA GLU A 44 -8.87 12.17 6.08
C GLU A 44 -8.71 11.35 7.36
N ARG A 45 -9.83 11.07 8.05
CA ARG A 45 -9.88 10.22 9.25
C ARG A 45 -9.50 8.75 9.02
N LEU A 46 -9.65 8.24 7.79
CA LEU A 46 -9.29 6.85 7.47
C LEU A 46 -7.78 6.64 7.49
N HIS A 47 -7.02 7.68 7.12
CA HIS A 47 -5.56 7.63 7.01
C HIS A 47 -4.85 8.46 8.08
N GLU A 48 -5.58 9.15 8.96
CA GLU A 48 -4.99 9.99 10.02
C GLU A 48 -3.97 9.24 10.88
N TRP A 49 -4.23 7.96 11.16
CA TRP A 49 -3.37 7.14 12.01
C TRP A 49 -1.94 6.92 11.49
N ILE A 50 -1.68 7.07 10.18
CA ILE A 50 -0.34 6.88 9.59
C ILE A 50 0.48 8.15 9.50
N TYR A 51 -0.15 9.33 9.45
CA TYR A 51 0.54 10.56 9.05
C TYR A 51 1.65 11.00 10.01
N ASP A 52 1.52 10.68 11.30
CA ASP A 52 2.52 11.00 12.31
C ASP A 52 3.56 9.90 12.52
N LEU A 53 3.45 8.75 11.83
CA LEU A 53 4.42 7.66 11.97
C LEU A 53 5.75 8.00 11.29
N LYS A 54 6.85 7.73 11.99
CA LYS A 54 8.20 8.04 11.53
C LYS A 54 8.51 7.47 10.14
N ARG A 55 8.16 6.20 9.87
CA ARG A 55 8.42 5.56 8.57
C ARG A 55 7.56 6.12 7.44
N TRP A 56 6.30 6.44 7.71
CA TRP A 56 5.44 7.09 6.72
C TRP A 56 6.03 8.46 6.35
N ARG A 57 6.36 9.28 7.35
CA ARG A 57 6.99 10.59 7.15
C ARG A 57 8.30 10.49 6.38
N ALA A 58 9.18 9.57 6.75
CA ALA A 58 10.45 9.36 6.06
C ALA A 58 10.26 8.96 4.57
N ALA A 59 9.28 8.10 4.25
CA ALA A 59 8.94 7.75 2.87
C ALA A 59 8.45 8.94 2.04
N HIS A 60 7.88 9.95 2.70
CA HIS A 60 7.44 11.21 2.10
C HIS A 60 8.49 12.35 2.22
N GLY A 61 9.72 12.06 2.63
CA GLY A 61 10.80 13.03 2.75
C GLY A 61 10.63 14.03 3.90
N LEU A 62 9.84 13.67 4.92
CA LEU A 62 9.57 14.46 6.10
C LEU A 62 10.37 13.95 7.31
N ASP A 63 10.86 14.87 8.13
CA ASP A 63 11.54 14.54 9.39
C ASP A 63 10.55 14.31 10.54
N GLY A 64 11.04 13.63 11.60
CA GLY A 64 10.31 13.41 12.84
C GLY A 64 9.27 12.28 12.76
N GLY A 65 8.31 12.30 13.68
CA GLY A 65 7.26 11.29 13.80
C GLY A 65 7.45 10.31 14.95
N GLU A 66 6.39 9.59 15.24
CA GLU A 66 6.33 8.60 16.31
C GLU A 66 6.87 7.24 15.84
N SER A 67 7.64 6.58 16.71
CA SER A 67 8.01 5.17 16.53
C SER A 67 7.30 4.37 17.61
N ASN A 68 6.20 3.73 17.21
CA ASN A 68 5.34 2.91 18.04
C ASN A 68 4.99 1.60 17.29
N ARG A 69 4.07 0.80 17.81
CA ARG A 69 3.68 -0.47 17.18
C ARG A 69 3.14 -0.30 15.75
N ASN A 70 2.45 0.79 15.45
CA ASN A 70 1.94 1.06 14.10
C ASN A 70 3.08 1.37 13.13
N ASP A 71 4.16 1.99 13.60
CA ASP A 71 5.38 2.21 12.79
C ASP A 71 6.01 0.87 12.38
N GLU A 72 6.00 -0.14 13.26
CA GLU A 72 6.43 -1.51 12.93
C GLU A 72 5.51 -2.17 11.88
N VAL A 73 4.20 -1.94 11.96
CA VAL A 73 3.23 -2.43 10.96
C VAL A 73 3.54 -1.84 9.58
N ILE A 74 3.88 -0.54 9.50
CA ILE A 74 4.28 0.07 8.22
C ILE A 74 5.59 -0.55 7.70
N ALA A 75 6.55 -0.82 8.58
CA ALA A 75 7.78 -1.52 8.20
C ALA A 75 7.49 -2.89 7.57
N GLU A 76 6.71 -3.72 8.27
CA GLU A 76 6.30 -5.03 7.76
C GLU A 76 5.46 -4.90 6.49
N SER A 77 4.64 -3.85 6.37
CA SER A 77 3.78 -3.58 5.20
C SER A 77 4.57 -3.40 3.90
N THR A 78 5.80 -2.92 4.01
CA THR A 78 6.67 -2.53 2.87
C THR A 78 7.90 -3.42 2.71
N GLU A 79 8.25 -4.20 3.73
CA GLU A 79 9.39 -5.10 3.68
C GLU A 79 9.21 -6.16 2.57
N ASN A 80 10.30 -6.42 1.83
CA ASN A 80 10.36 -7.40 0.74
C ASN A 80 9.35 -7.16 -0.40
N VAL A 81 8.81 -5.95 -0.55
CA VAL A 81 7.96 -5.57 -1.68
C VAL A 81 8.83 -5.17 -2.88
N GLY A 82 8.90 -6.04 -3.89
CA GLY A 82 9.65 -5.80 -5.14
C GLY A 82 8.85 -5.13 -6.26
N ALA A 83 7.53 -5.19 -6.19
CA ALA A 83 6.61 -4.58 -7.16
C ALA A 83 5.28 -4.22 -6.47
N VAL A 84 4.61 -3.17 -6.96
CA VAL A 84 3.28 -2.75 -6.51
C VAL A 84 2.35 -2.74 -7.73
N VAL A 85 1.20 -3.39 -7.61
CA VAL A 85 0.11 -3.32 -8.58
C VAL A 85 -0.94 -2.34 -8.06
N MET A 86 -1.35 -1.40 -8.90
CA MET A 86 -2.27 -0.32 -8.52
C MET A 86 -3.33 -0.13 -9.62
N GLY A 87 -4.59 0.00 -9.21
CA GLY A 87 -5.69 0.32 -10.13
C GLY A 87 -5.55 1.74 -10.69
N ARG A 88 -6.05 1.98 -11.91
CA ARG A 88 -5.92 3.28 -12.60
C ARG A 88 -6.48 4.46 -11.79
N ARG A 89 -7.67 4.29 -11.20
CA ARG A 89 -8.30 5.34 -10.37
C ARG A 89 -7.43 5.67 -9.15
N MET A 90 -6.77 4.69 -8.54
CA MET A 90 -5.84 4.91 -7.43
C MET A 90 -4.54 5.62 -7.88
N PHE A 91 -4.10 5.40 -9.12
CA PHE A 91 -2.91 6.06 -9.67
C PHE A 91 -3.15 7.54 -10.01
N SER A 92 -4.25 7.85 -10.72
CA SER A 92 -4.51 9.20 -11.23
C SER A 92 -5.49 10.01 -10.39
N ASN A 93 -6.35 9.35 -9.62
CA ASN A 93 -7.55 9.93 -9.01
C ASN A 93 -8.41 10.73 -10.00
N ASP A 94 -8.35 10.40 -11.29
CA ASP A 94 -9.18 10.99 -12.32
C ASP A 94 -10.15 9.94 -12.90
N ASP A 95 -11.12 10.41 -13.67
CA ASP A 95 -12.07 9.53 -14.37
C ASP A 95 -11.45 8.91 -15.65
N GLY A 96 -10.20 9.27 -15.98
CA GLY A 96 -9.50 8.88 -17.21
C GLY A 96 -9.89 9.73 -18.44
N PRO A 97 -9.32 9.42 -19.62
CA PRO A 97 -9.80 9.89 -20.92
C PRO A 97 -11.10 9.19 -21.35
#